data_AF-A0A662V664-F1
#
_entry.id   AF-A0A662V664-F1
#
_cell.length_a   1.000
_cell.length_b   1.000
_cell.length_c   1.000
_cell.angle_alpha   90.00
_cell.angle_beta   90.00
_cell.angle_gamma   90.00
#
_symmetry.space_group_name_H-M   'P 1'
#
loop_
_entity.id
_entity.type
_entity.pdbx_description
1 polymer ?
#
loop_
_entity_poly.entity_id
_entity_poly.type
_entity_poly.pdbx_seq_one_letter_code
_entity_poly.pdbx_strand_id
1 'polypeptide(L)'
;MKSTLELRIRGFSRVKYSNEYVELELLKPTFEETMTRDVDTERLEESLDSLALSILGTKPDVDFVEIETRVDNTTYVYSTSRFVSRDYTPVLIAPRPSRVHAIYVAPPGDDGVSIDLTSEPPRVFTDELYVYETPIIVKSGASNRVLVVESNAGTFVVDLSALPSRRISRGSRKSRKAKRKRRKRCRSRKRRTKTTSSS
;
A
#
# COMPACT_ATOMS: atom_id res chain seq x y z
N MET A 1 3.12 -35.21 6.76
CA MET A 1 4.44 -35.81 6.44
C MET A 1 5.44 -34.70 6.19
N LYS A 2 6.63 -34.73 6.82
CA LYS A 2 7.65 -33.70 6.58
C LYS A 2 8.41 -34.00 5.28
N SER A 3 8.47 -33.00 4.42
CA SER A 3 9.28 -33.04 3.20
C SER A 3 10.22 -31.84 3.20
N THR A 4 11.46 -32.05 2.78
CA THR A 4 12.41 -30.96 2.58
C THR A 4 12.07 -30.25 1.28
N LEU A 5 11.62 -29.00 1.37
CA LEU A 5 11.21 -28.20 0.22
C LEU A 5 12.15 -27.00 0.03
N GLU A 6 12.34 -26.62 -1.23
CA GLU A 6 12.94 -25.34 -1.59
C GLU A 6 11.85 -24.25 -1.51
N LEU A 7 12.15 -23.20 -0.74
CA LEU A 7 11.29 -22.07 -0.48
C LEU A 7 11.95 -20.81 -1.04
N ARG A 8 11.28 -20.14 -1.97
CA ARG A 8 11.66 -18.82 -2.46
C ARG A 8 10.86 -17.77 -1.69
N ILE A 9 11.56 -16.98 -0.89
CA ILE A 9 10.98 -16.01 0.03
C ILE A 9 11.27 -14.61 -0.47
N ARG A 10 10.22 -13.81 -0.59
CA ARG A 10 10.30 -12.39 -0.94
C ARG A 10 9.73 -11.55 0.20
N GLY A 11 10.51 -10.57 0.64
CA GLY A 11 10.07 -9.57 1.60
C GLY A 11 9.79 -8.24 0.90
N PHE A 12 8.77 -7.54 1.40
CA PHE A 12 8.43 -6.21 0.89
C PHE A 12 8.12 -5.24 2.02
N SER A 13 8.44 -3.98 1.78
CA SER A 13 8.06 -2.83 2.60
C SER A 13 6.91 -2.07 1.92
N ARG A 14 6.01 -1.47 2.70
CA ARG A 14 4.96 -0.61 2.15
C ARG A 14 5.51 0.78 1.87
N VAL A 15 5.34 1.24 0.64
CA VAL A 15 5.66 2.60 0.23
C VAL A 15 4.37 3.31 -0.14
N LYS A 16 4.23 4.54 0.33
CA LYS A 16 3.08 5.38 0.03
C LYS A 16 3.35 6.21 -1.21
N TYR A 17 2.58 5.97 -2.26
CA TYR A 17 2.51 6.84 -3.42
C TYR A 17 1.36 7.83 -3.25
N SER A 18 1.59 9.11 -3.51
CA SER A 18 0.55 10.13 -3.38
C SER A 18 0.82 11.27 -4.34
N ASN A 19 -0.14 11.53 -5.23
CA ASN A 19 -0.13 12.68 -6.12
C ASN A 19 -1.36 13.58 -5.85
N GLU A 20 -1.67 14.51 -6.75
CA GLU A 20 -2.82 15.42 -6.60
C GLU A 20 -4.18 14.67 -6.57
N TYR A 21 -4.28 13.56 -7.29
CA TYR A 21 -5.54 12.85 -7.58
C TYR A 21 -5.75 11.59 -6.74
N VAL A 22 -4.68 10.86 -6.45
CA VAL A 22 -4.74 9.56 -5.79
C VAL A 22 -3.68 9.43 -4.69
N GLU A 23 -3.97 8.52 -3.77
CA GLU A 23 -3.05 8.00 -2.79
C GLU A 23 -3.16 6.47 -2.81
N LEU A 24 -2.02 5.81 -2.97
CA LEU A 24 -1.87 4.37 -3.11
C LEU A 24 -0.82 3.90 -2.12
N GLU A 25 -1.03 2.75 -1.50
CA GLU A 25 0.08 1.99 -0.94
C GLU A 25 0.65 1.11 -2.06
N LEU A 26 1.95 0.82 -2.06
CA LEU A 26 2.61 -0.05 -3.02
C LEU A 26 3.63 -0.90 -2.25
N LEU A 27 4.01 -2.05 -2.77
CA LEU A 27 5.05 -2.88 -2.17
C LEU A 27 6.39 -2.62 -2.85
N LYS A 28 7.41 -2.27 -2.08
CA LYS A 28 8.80 -2.21 -2.52
C LYS A 28 9.53 -3.45 -2.02
N PRO A 29 10.20 -4.25 -2.89
CA PRO A 29 10.95 -5.41 -2.45
C PRO A 29 12.10 -4.96 -1.55
N THR A 30 12.27 -5.67 -0.45
CA THR A 30 13.35 -5.44 0.51
C THR A 30 14.42 -6.51 0.40
N PHE A 31 13.99 -7.76 0.18
CA PHE A 31 14.91 -8.87 -0.05
C PHE A 31 14.22 -9.99 -0.82
N GLU A 32 15.06 -10.83 -1.42
CA GLU A 32 14.68 -12.10 -2.02
C GLU A 32 15.73 -13.15 -1.64
N GLU A 33 15.29 -14.25 -1.07
CA GLU A 33 16.15 -15.30 -0.54
C GLU A 33 15.56 -16.67 -0.89
N THR A 34 16.42 -17.66 -1.12
CA THR A 34 16.01 -19.05 -1.31
C THR A 34 16.55 -19.87 -0.15
N MET A 35 15.68 -20.66 0.49
CA MET A 35 16.06 -21.54 1.60
C MET A 35 15.48 -22.94 1.42
N THR A 36 16.22 -23.94 1.88
CA THR A 36 15.69 -25.30 2.00
C THR A 36 15.23 -25.53 3.43
N ARG A 37 14.01 -26.04 3.60
CA ARG A 37 13.44 -26.26 4.93
C ARG A 37 12.53 -27.48 4.95
N ASP A 38 12.51 -28.18 6.08
CA ASP A 38 11.52 -29.23 6.32
C ASP A 38 10.17 -28.59 6.63
N VAL A 39 9.20 -28.88 5.77
CA VAL A 39 7.83 -28.36 5.84
C VAL A 39 6.88 -29.55 5.95
N ASP A 40 5.86 -29.43 6.80
CA ASP A 40 4.80 -30.44 6.86
C ASP A 40 3.85 -30.24 5.68
N THR A 41 3.92 -31.15 4.70
CA THR A 41 3.13 -31.06 3.47
C THR A 41 1.64 -31.28 3.69
N GLU A 42 1.24 -31.99 4.75
CA GLU A 42 -0.16 -32.17 5.12
C GLU A 42 -0.77 -30.89 5.71
N ARG A 43 0.07 -30.02 6.28
CA ARG A 43 -0.29 -28.74 6.90
C ARG A 43 0.56 -27.63 6.31
N LEU A 44 0.62 -27.62 4.98
CA LEU A 44 1.49 -26.72 4.22
C LEU A 44 1.20 -25.26 4.55
N GLU A 45 -0.08 -24.86 4.54
CA GLU A 45 -0.52 -23.50 4.87
C GLU A 45 -0.11 -23.07 6.28
N GLU A 46 -0.38 -23.88 7.31
CA GLU A 46 0.00 -23.56 8.69
C GLU A 46 1.51 -23.43 8.85
N SER A 47 2.27 -24.29 8.16
CA SER A 47 3.73 -24.27 8.20
C SER A 47 4.31 -23.02 7.54
N LEU A 48 3.77 -22.64 6.38
CA LEU A 48 4.17 -21.43 5.65
C LEU A 48 3.72 -20.15 6.38
N ASP A 49 2.55 -20.15 7.01
CA ASP A 49 2.08 -19.04 7.83
C ASP A 49 2.98 -18.81 9.04
N SER A 50 3.29 -19.87 9.79
CA SER A 50 4.21 -19.79 10.92
C SER A 50 5.58 -19.24 10.52
N LEU A 51 6.11 -19.68 9.37
CA LEU A 51 7.36 -19.17 8.82
C LEU A 51 7.27 -17.70 8.45
N ALA A 52 6.23 -17.31 7.72
CA ALA A 52 6.06 -15.94 7.28
C ALA A 52 5.85 -14.98 8.46
N LEU A 53 5.07 -15.39 9.48
CA LEU A 53 4.91 -14.64 10.73
C LEU A 53 6.21 -14.53 11.52
N SER A 54 7.08 -15.54 11.49
CA SER A 54 8.42 -15.46 12.09
C SER A 54 9.32 -14.43 11.40
N ILE A 55 9.30 -14.39 10.06
CA ILE A 55 10.04 -13.39 9.27
C ILE A 55 9.50 -11.99 9.56
N LEU A 56 8.18 -11.84 9.56
CA LEU A 56 7.51 -10.62 9.99
C LEU A 56 7.70 -10.32 11.47
N GLY A 57 8.12 -11.24 12.32
CA GLY A 57 8.49 -10.95 13.72
C GLY A 57 9.91 -10.42 13.86
N THR A 58 10.80 -10.77 12.92
CA THR A 58 12.25 -10.56 13.03
C THR A 58 12.77 -9.39 12.20
N LYS A 59 12.17 -9.11 11.03
CA LYS A 59 12.60 -8.04 10.12
C LYS A 59 11.67 -6.82 10.22
N PRO A 60 11.98 -5.77 11.02
CA PRO A 60 11.06 -4.65 11.31
C PRO A 60 10.71 -3.79 10.09
N ASP A 61 11.54 -3.81 9.05
CA ASP A 61 11.42 -3.12 7.77
C ASP A 61 10.53 -3.84 6.75
N VAL A 62 10.07 -5.04 7.07
CA VAL A 62 9.25 -5.89 6.20
C VAL A 62 7.81 -5.88 6.67
N ASP A 63 6.90 -5.47 5.79
CA ASP A 63 5.46 -5.37 6.06
C ASP A 63 4.66 -6.49 5.40
N PHE A 64 5.25 -7.15 4.41
CA PHE A 64 4.64 -8.19 3.60
C PHE A 64 5.67 -9.28 3.27
N VAL A 65 5.26 -10.55 3.31
CA VAL A 65 6.08 -11.70 2.94
C VAL A 65 5.32 -12.58 1.98
N GLU A 66 5.98 -12.99 0.91
CA GLU A 66 5.54 -14.01 -0.04
C GLU A 66 6.49 -15.20 0.03
N ILE A 67 5.94 -16.41 0.06
CA ILE A 67 6.70 -17.66 0.05
C ILE A 67 6.18 -18.51 -1.11
N GLU A 68 7.04 -18.75 -2.08
CA GLU A 68 6.79 -19.62 -3.21
C GLU A 68 7.51 -20.95 -2.98
N THR A 69 6.82 -22.07 -3.19
CA THR A 69 7.40 -23.41 -3.11
C THR A 69 6.77 -24.33 -4.14
N ARG A 70 7.42 -25.46 -4.42
CA ARG A 70 6.93 -26.45 -5.39
C ARG A 70 6.65 -27.77 -4.69
N VAL A 71 5.42 -28.24 -4.78
CA VAL A 71 4.96 -29.53 -4.23
C VAL A 71 4.35 -30.33 -5.36
N ASP A 72 4.85 -31.54 -5.61
CA ASP A 72 4.33 -32.46 -6.63
C ASP A 72 4.12 -31.80 -8.01
N ASN A 73 5.15 -31.09 -8.49
CA ASN A 73 5.14 -30.28 -9.71
C ASN A 73 4.20 -29.07 -9.74
N THR A 74 3.42 -28.83 -8.69
CA THR A 74 2.54 -27.66 -8.55
C THR A 74 3.26 -26.55 -7.80
N THR A 75 3.23 -25.33 -8.33
CA THR A 75 3.74 -24.15 -7.63
C THR A 75 2.69 -23.65 -6.64
N TYR A 76 3.08 -23.55 -5.38
CA TYR A 76 2.27 -23.02 -4.30
C TYR A 76 2.84 -21.66 -3.87
N VAL A 77 1.97 -20.66 -3.75
CA VAL A 77 2.35 -19.30 -3.33
C VAL A 77 1.53 -18.93 -2.10
N TYR A 78 2.21 -18.79 -0.96
CA TYR A 78 1.65 -18.27 0.28
C TYR A 78 2.03 -16.81 0.48
N SER A 79 1.15 -16.01 1.05
CA SER A 79 1.45 -14.61 1.30
C SER A 79 0.73 -14.06 2.52
N THR A 80 1.39 -13.19 3.28
CA THR A 80 0.83 -12.59 4.49
C THR A 80 1.42 -11.20 4.77
N SER A 81 0.70 -10.41 5.56
CA SER A 81 1.08 -9.05 5.91
C SER A 81 0.89 -8.78 7.39
N ARG A 82 1.75 -7.92 7.96
CA ARG A 82 1.58 -7.39 9.32
C ARG A 82 0.30 -6.58 9.51
N PHE A 83 -0.20 -5.98 8.43
CA PHE A 83 -1.39 -5.13 8.50
C PHE A 83 -2.54 -5.80 7.76
N VAL A 84 -3.53 -6.26 8.52
CA VAL A 84 -4.87 -6.51 8.00
C VAL A 84 -5.40 -5.16 7.52
N SER A 85 -5.66 -4.97 6.22
CA SER A 85 -6.32 -3.75 5.72
C SER A 85 -7.77 -3.75 6.22
N ARG A 86 -7.97 -3.38 7.48
CA ARG A 86 -9.27 -3.53 8.17
C ARG A 86 -10.36 -2.60 7.65
N ASP A 87 -10.00 -1.60 6.85
CA ASP A 87 -10.91 -0.51 6.54
C ASP A 87 -11.40 -0.47 5.08
N TYR A 88 -10.80 -1.25 4.16
CA TYR A 88 -11.14 -1.20 2.74
C TYR A 88 -10.94 -2.53 2.03
N THR A 89 -11.87 -2.87 1.14
CA THR A 89 -11.67 -3.91 0.13
C THR A 89 -10.58 -3.44 -0.82
N PRO A 90 -9.42 -4.11 -0.89
CA PRO A 90 -8.37 -3.67 -1.77
C PRO A 90 -8.79 -3.82 -3.23
N VAL A 91 -8.41 -2.85 -4.07
CA VAL A 91 -8.63 -2.92 -5.50
C VAL A 91 -7.37 -3.51 -6.13
N LEU A 92 -7.52 -4.63 -6.82
CA LEU A 92 -6.45 -5.21 -7.62
C LEU A 92 -6.24 -4.33 -8.86
N ILE A 93 -5.13 -3.59 -8.87
CA ILE A 93 -4.73 -2.75 -10.01
C ILE A 93 -3.82 -3.49 -11.00
N ALA A 94 -3.34 -4.69 -10.64
CA ALA A 94 -2.59 -5.61 -11.50
C ALA A 94 -2.60 -7.04 -10.89
N PRO A 95 -2.32 -8.10 -11.68
CA PRO A 95 -2.16 -9.46 -11.19
C PRO A 95 -1.05 -9.57 -10.14
N ARG A 96 -1.20 -10.48 -9.18
CA ARG A 96 -0.17 -10.75 -8.18
C ARG A 96 0.82 -11.81 -8.67
N PRO A 97 2.12 -11.65 -8.38
CA PRO A 97 2.87 -10.40 -8.19
C PRO A 97 3.27 -9.81 -9.56
N SER A 98 2.96 -8.53 -9.83
CA SER A 98 3.39 -7.84 -11.06
C SER A 98 4.31 -6.67 -10.75
N ARG A 99 5.41 -6.58 -11.50
CA ARG A 99 6.37 -5.47 -11.43
C ARG A 99 5.78 -4.31 -12.21
N VAL A 100 5.54 -3.22 -11.51
CA VAL A 100 5.09 -1.95 -12.09
C VAL A 100 6.27 -1.29 -12.77
N HIS A 101 6.04 -0.71 -13.95
CA HIS A 101 6.98 0.13 -14.68
C HIS A 101 6.58 1.60 -14.59
N ALA A 102 5.29 1.91 -14.70
CA ALA A 102 4.79 3.27 -14.60
C ALA A 102 3.42 3.34 -13.92
N ILE A 103 3.21 4.41 -13.15
CA ILE A 103 1.92 4.79 -12.59
C ILE A 103 1.65 6.25 -12.90
N TYR A 104 0.49 6.55 -13.47
CA TYR A 104 0.05 7.91 -13.73
C TYR A 104 -1.47 8.03 -13.77
N VAL A 105 -1.96 9.26 -13.64
CA VAL A 105 -3.39 9.58 -13.74
C VAL A 105 -3.60 10.42 -14.99
N ALA A 106 -4.47 9.95 -15.87
CA ALA A 106 -4.78 10.59 -17.14
C ALA A 106 -6.26 11.01 -17.20
N PRO A 107 -6.59 12.05 -18.01
CA PRO A 107 -7.98 12.26 -18.40
C PRO A 107 -8.48 11.07 -19.24
N PRO A 108 -9.78 10.73 -19.18
CA PRO A 108 -10.38 9.83 -20.16
C PRO A 108 -10.28 10.47 -21.55
N GLY A 109 -10.10 9.66 -22.58
CA GLY A 109 -10.16 10.10 -23.97
C GLY A 109 -11.59 10.48 -24.38
N ASP A 110 -11.71 11.07 -25.57
CA ASP A 110 -12.96 11.69 -26.07
C ASP A 110 -14.14 10.71 -26.20
N ASP A 111 -13.86 9.43 -26.35
CA ASP A 111 -14.83 8.32 -26.41
C ASP A 111 -15.18 7.75 -25.02
N GLY A 112 -14.58 8.27 -23.95
CA GLY A 112 -14.75 7.79 -22.58
C GLY A 112 -14.08 6.43 -22.29
N VAL A 113 -13.36 5.86 -23.27
CA VAL A 113 -12.76 4.52 -23.20
C VAL A 113 -11.26 4.55 -23.52
N SER A 114 -10.85 5.36 -24.48
CA SER A 114 -9.44 5.60 -24.79
C SER A 114 -8.77 6.46 -23.72
N ILE A 115 -7.43 6.48 -23.71
CA ILE A 115 -6.64 7.34 -22.83
C ILE A 115 -6.02 8.41 -23.73
N ASP A 116 -6.28 9.68 -23.43
CA ASP A 116 -5.55 10.76 -24.08
C ASP A 116 -4.13 10.82 -23.51
N LEU A 117 -3.18 10.27 -24.28
CA LEU A 117 -1.75 10.26 -23.96
C LEU A 117 -1.02 11.51 -24.49
N THR A 118 -1.73 12.44 -25.16
CA THR A 118 -1.09 13.58 -25.85
C THR A 118 -0.59 14.65 -24.88
N SER A 119 -1.18 14.75 -23.68
CA SER A 119 -0.58 15.45 -22.55
C SER A 119 0.19 14.43 -21.72
N GLU A 120 1.53 14.39 -21.80
CA GLU A 120 2.36 13.53 -20.95
C GLU A 120 2.00 13.76 -19.47
N PRO A 121 1.19 12.90 -18.82
CA PRO A 121 0.97 13.07 -17.40
C PRO A 121 2.30 12.74 -16.70
N PRO A 122 2.59 13.32 -15.54
CA PRO A 122 3.81 12.98 -14.80
C PRO A 122 3.81 11.48 -14.51
N ARG A 123 4.59 10.72 -15.30
CA ARG A 123 4.79 9.29 -15.15
C ARG A 123 5.77 9.08 -14.02
N VAL A 124 5.37 8.35 -13.00
CA VAL A 124 6.33 7.87 -12.02
C VAL A 124 6.81 6.52 -12.50
N PHE A 125 7.98 6.53 -13.12
CA PHE A 125 8.70 5.34 -13.52
C PHE A 125 9.31 4.70 -12.28
N THR A 126 9.03 3.43 -12.06
CA THR A 126 9.58 2.70 -10.92
C THR A 126 9.99 1.33 -11.39
N ASP A 127 11.27 0.99 -11.25
CA ASP A 127 11.73 -0.36 -11.58
C ASP A 127 11.58 -1.32 -10.39
N GLU A 128 11.07 -0.87 -9.25
CA GLU A 128 11.13 -1.63 -7.99
C GLU A 128 9.79 -1.67 -7.25
N LEU A 129 8.65 -1.48 -7.90
CA LEU A 129 7.36 -1.54 -7.20
C LEU A 129 6.52 -2.72 -7.67
N TYR A 130 5.91 -3.40 -6.71
CA TYR A 130 4.98 -4.49 -6.91
C TYR A 130 3.59 -4.07 -6.41
N VAL A 131 2.57 -4.46 -7.15
CA VAL A 131 1.17 -4.33 -6.73
C VAL A 131 0.77 -5.60 -6.02
N TYR A 132 0.22 -5.47 -4.81
CA TYR A 132 -0.27 -6.64 -4.09
C TYR A 132 -1.73 -6.55 -3.70
N GLU A 133 -2.27 -5.45 -3.18
CA GLU A 133 -3.71 -5.23 -2.98
C GLU A 133 -3.77 -4.01 -2.09
N THR A 134 -3.84 -2.86 -2.72
CA THR A 134 -3.61 -1.62 -2.01
C THR A 134 -4.84 -0.76 -2.22
N PRO A 135 -5.52 -0.36 -1.13
CA PRO A 135 -6.70 0.46 -1.27
C PRO A 135 -6.32 1.75 -1.97
N ILE A 136 -7.08 2.08 -3.02
CA ILE A 136 -6.89 3.31 -3.76
C ILE A 136 -7.72 4.39 -3.09
N ILE A 137 -7.04 5.41 -2.57
CA ILE A 137 -7.69 6.56 -1.98
C ILE A 137 -7.80 7.64 -3.06
N VAL A 138 -9.02 7.84 -3.56
CA VAL A 138 -9.32 8.89 -4.53
C VAL A 138 -9.50 10.24 -3.82
N LYS A 139 -8.73 11.25 -4.25
CA LYS A 139 -8.79 12.64 -3.74
C LYS A 139 -9.82 13.46 -4.52
N SER A 140 -10.25 14.58 -3.95
CA SER A 140 -11.25 15.46 -4.57
C SER A 140 -10.75 16.01 -5.91
N GLY A 141 -11.53 15.86 -6.98
CA GLY A 141 -11.18 16.32 -8.34
C GLY A 141 -10.73 15.21 -9.30
N ALA A 142 -10.70 13.96 -8.86
CA ALA A 142 -10.31 12.81 -9.67
C ALA A 142 -11.49 12.01 -10.26
N SER A 143 -12.74 12.48 -10.10
CA SER A 143 -13.95 11.73 -10.47
C SER A 143 -14.12 11.47 -11.98
N ASN A 144 -13.42 12.22 -12.83
CA ASN A 144 -13.42 12.05 -14.28
C ASN A 144 -12.00 11.75 -14.78
N ARG A 145 -11.28 10.86 -14.08
CA ARG A 145 -9.90 10.50 -14.40
C ARG A 145 -9.72 9.00 -14.27
N VAL A 146 -8.75 8.49 -15.01
CA VAL A 146 -8.35 7.09 -14.94
C VAL A 146 -6.95 6.98 -14.33
N LEU A 147 -6.75 5.96 -13.51
CA LEU A 147 -5.43 5.54 -13.08
C LEU A 147 -4.91 4.51 -14.08
N VAL A 148 -3.73 4.75 -14.62
CA VAL A 148 -3.06 3.83 -15.54
C VAL A 148 -1.84 3.25 -14.84
N VAL A 149 -1.74 1.92 -14.90
CA VAL A 149 -0.62 1.16 -14.35
C VAL A 149 -0.03 0.32 -15.46
N GLU A 150 1.19 0.64 -15.86
CA GLU A 150 1.97 -0.18 -16.80
C GLU A 150 2.80 -1.18 -15.98
N SER A 151 2.69 -2.46 -16.29
CA SER A 151 3.39 -3.54 -15.59
C SER A 151 3.91 -4.60 -16.56
N ASN A 152 4.72 -5.53 -16.06
CA ASN A 152 5.18 -6.68 -16.84
C ASN A 152 4.04 -7.61 -17.32
N ALA A 153 2.88 -7.58 -16.67
CA ALA A 153 1.69 -8.34 -17.07
C ALA A 153 0.82 -7.60 -18.11
N GLY A 154 1.14 -6.33 -18.42
CA GLY A 154 0.39 -5.47 -19.33
C GLY A 154 -0.02 -4.14 -18.69
N THR A 155 -0.86 -3.40 -19.43
CA THR A 155 -1.39 -2.10 -19.01
C THR A 155 -2.79 -2.27 -18.41
N PHE A 156 -2.97 -1.74 -17.21
CA PHE A 156 -4.23 -1.78 -16.47
C PHE A 156 -4.78 -0.36 -16.31
N VAL A 157 -6.08 -0.21 -16.58
CA VAL A 157 -6.78 1.06 -16.52
C VAL A 157 -7.90 0.94 -15.50
N VAL A 158 -7.88 1.84 -14.51
CA VAL A 158 -8.84 1.84 -13.41
C VAL A 158 -9.59 3.16 -13.43
N ASP A 159 -10.90 3.09 -13.63
CA ASP A 159 -11.77 4.25 -13.51
C ASP A 159 -11.88 4.66 -12.04
N LEU A 160 -11.40 5.88 -11.72
CA LEU A 160 -11.42 6.41 -10.37
C LEU A 160 -12.83 6.83 -9.92
N SER A 161 -13.77 6.98 -10.85
CA SER A 161 -15.18 7.29 -10.56
C SER A 161 -15.88 6.14 -9.83
N ALA A 162 -15.49 4.90 -10.16
CA ALA A 162 -16.06 3.67 -9.60
C ALA A 162 -15.54 3.35 -8.19
N LEU A 163 -14.54 4.09 -7.70
CA LEU A 163 -13.87 3.79 -6.43
C LEU A 163 -14.36 4.65 -5.27
N PRO A 164 -14.36 4.10 -4.04
CA PRO A 164 -14.77 4.86 -2.86
C PRO A 164 -13.83 6.06 -2.63
N SER A 165 -14.37 7.27 -2.79
CA SER A 165 -13.62 8.51 -2.58
C SER A 165 -13.50 8.87 -1.11
N ARG A 166 -12.28 9.17 -0.65
CA ARG A 166 -12.09 9.73 0.69
C ARG A 166 -12.35 11.22 0.62
N ARG A 167 -13.55 11.65 1.03
CA ARG A 167 -13.77 13.05 1.36
C ARG A 167 -12.90 13.40 2.56
N ILE A 168 -11.71 13.94 2.31
CA ILE A 168 -10.91 14.59 3.36
C ILE A 168 -11.73 15.79 3.81
N SER A 169 -12.55 15.60 4.85
CA SER A 169 -13.30 16.70 5.43
C SER A 169 -12.28 17.74 5.85
N ARG A 170 -12.25 18.88 5.14
CA ARG A 170 -11.44 20.03 5.53
C ARG A 170 -11.87 20.36 6.95
N GLY A 171 -11.00 20.05 7.92
CA GLY A 171 -11.34 20.07 9.35
C GLY A 171 -12.20 21.29 9.67
N SER A 172 -13.42 21.04 10.15
CA SER A 172 -14.44 22.07 10.23
C SER A 172 -13.89 23.33 10.91
N ARG A 173 -14.25 24.51 10.40
CA ARG A 173 -13.81 25.82 10.93
C ARG A 173 -13.99 25.92 12.46
N LYS A 174 -14.94 25.14 13.02
CA LYS A 174 -15.20 24.95 14.46
C LYS A 174 -14.01 24.31 15.21
N SER A 175 -13.36 23.27 14.68
CA SER A 175 -12.23 22.59 15.36
C SER A 175 -10.97 23.46 15.43
N ARG A 176 -10.70 24.25 14.38
CA ARG A 176 -9.62 25.26 14.36
C ARG A 176 -9.86 26.38 15.38
N LYS A 177 -11.10 26.89 15.50
CA LYS A 177 -11.46 27.87 16.54
C LYS A 177 -11.30 27.29 17.95
N ALA A 178 -11.68 26.04 18.19
CA ALA A 178 -11.52 25.37 19.49
C ALA A 178 -10.03 25.19 19.88
N LYS A 179 -9.19 24.69 18.96
CA LYS A 179 -7.73 24.58 19.17
C LYS A 179 -7.09 25.95 19.43
N ARG A 180 -7.51 27.01 18.71
CA ARG A 180 -7.01 28.39 18.92
C ARG A 180 -7.42 28.96 20.30
N LYS A 181 -8.66 28.75 20.75
CA LYS A 181 -9.12 29.14 22.10
C LYS A 181 -8.32 28.40 23.18
N ARG A 182 -8.11 27.08 23.04
CA ARG A 182 -7.35 26.28 24.01
C ARG A 182 -5.88 26.75 24.12
N ARG A 183 -5.21 27.01 22.99
CA ARG A 183 -3.84 27.55 22.98
C ARG A 183 -3.72 28.91 23.67
N LYS A 184 -4.70 29.81 23.51
CA LYS A 184 -4.71 31.10 24.22
C LYS A 184 -4.84 30.93 25.74
N ARG A 185 -5.72 30.04 26.22
CA ARG A 185 -5.89 29.75 27.66
C ARG A 185 -4.65 29.12 28.31
N CYS A 186 -3.93 28.26 27.60
CA CYS A 186 -2.68 27.68 28.12
C CYS A 186 -1.56 28.73 28.25
N ARG A 187 -1.46 29.69 27.31
CA ARG A 187 -0.48 30.78 27.41
C ARG A 187 -0.76 31.74 28.57
N SER A 188 -2.04 32.02 28.89
CA SER A 188 -2.36 32.86 30.04
C SER A 188 -2.05 32.19 31.38
N ARG A 189 -2.27 30.87 31.50
CA ARG A 189 -1.87 30.10 32.70
C ARG A 189 -0.36 30.08 32.92
N LYS A 190 0.44 29.86 31.87
CA LYS A 190 1.91 29.90 31.98
C LYS A 190 2.47 31.27 32.37
N ARG A 191 1.81 32.37 31.99
CA ARG A 191 2.21 33.72 32.43
C ARG A 191 1.93 33.94 33.92
N ARG A 192 0.79 33.47 34.44
CA ARG A 192 0.44 33.60 35.86
C ARG A 192 1.33 32.80 36.80
N THR A 193 1.78 31.61 36.39
CA THR A 193 2.70 30.81 37.20
C THR A 193 4.12 31.37 37.25
N LYS A 194 4.51 32.22 36.28
CA LYS A 194 5.85 32.84 36.25
C LYS A 194 5.94 34.09 37.13
N THR A 195 4.80 34.70 37.45
CA THR A 195 4.69 35.86 38.35
C THR A 195 4.59 35.48 39.83
N THR A 196 4.27 34.23 40.15
CA THR A 196 4.19 33.73 41.54
C THR A 196 5.48 33.08 42.04
N SER A 197 6.48 32.90 41.18
CA SER A 197 7.78 32.30 41.52
C SER A 197 8.90 33.33 41.69
N SER A 198 8.56 34.61 41.77
CA SER A 198 9.48 35.74 41.93
C SER A 198 9.05 36.67 43.07
N SER A 199 8.44 36.09 44.10
CA SER A 199 8.10 36.75 45.37
C SER A 199 8.63 35.88 46.50
#